data_AF-T1A6W0-F1
#
_entry.id   AF-T1A6W0-F1
#
_cell.length_a   1.000
_cell.length_b   1.000
_cell.length_c   1.000
_cell.angle_alpha   90.00
_cell.angle_beta   90.00
_cell.angle_gamma   90.00
#
_symmetry.space_group_name_H-M   'P 1'
#
loop_
_entity.id
_entity.type
_entity.pdbx_description
1 polymer ?
#
loop_
_entity_poly.entity_id
_entity_poly.type
_entity_poly.pdbx_seq_one_letter_code
_entity_poly.pdbx_strand_id
1 'polypeptide(L)'
;MTALEQALSKTQTQLSTGITLQSAADNPVGMTQVNQLNTELSASTQYVANGNLAGSNLKLEAQALTGATNILQSASGLLVQANNGALSAAQRQDIATQLQQQLQQLVAAANSQGSQGTYLFAGVASGTQPFVQNGASVSYAGANEVSQVQISPDQSISTSDTGSAVFMNLPAGNGTFTASAASANTGSASVGSTAV
;
A
#
# COMPACT_ATOMS: atom_id res chain seq x y z
N MET A 1 -24.10 31.09 -52.21
CA MET A 1 -24.58 31.61 -50.91
C MET A 1 -23.94 30.91 -49.70
N THR A 2 -23.32 29.74 -49.88
CA THR A 2 -22.85 28.87 -48.79
C THR A 2 -21.51 29.27 -48.13
N ALA A 3 -20.59 29.93 -48.84
CA ALA A 3 -19.26 30.24 -48.30
C ALA A 3 -19.26 31.35 -47.22
N LEU A 4 -20.13 32.35 -47.38
CA LEU A 4 -20.25 33.45 -46.40
C LEU A 4 -20.93 32.97 -45.11
N GLU A 5 -21.95 32.13 -45.23
CA GLU A 5 -22.64 31.51 -44.10
C GLU A 5 -21.69 30.58 -43.32
N GLN A 6 -20.86 29.79 -44.01
CA GLN A 6 -19.82 28.97 -43.37
C GLN A 6 -18.74 29.80 -42.67
N ALA A 7 -18.28 30.90 -43.27
CA ALA A 7 -17.30 31.79 -42.66
C ALA A 7 -17.85 32.50 -41.42
N LEU A 8 -19.11 32.94 -41.47
CA LEU A 8 -19.80 33.55 -40.33
C LEU A 8 -19.97 32.55 -39.19
N SER A 9 -20.45 31.33 -39.49
CA SER A 9 -20.59 30.26 -38.49
C SER A 9 -19.23 29.90 -37.86
N LYS A 10 -18.17 29.77 -38.66
CA LYS A 10 -16.81 29.52 -38.15
C LYS A 10 -16.34 30.62 -37.21
N THR A 11 -16.53 31.89 -37.58
CA THR A 11 -16.12 33.05 -36.76
C THR A 11 -16.91 33.11 -35.46
N GLN A 12 -18.22 32.83 -35.50
CA GLN A 12 -19.06 32.75 -34.30
C GLN A 12 -18.60 31.63 -33.37
N THR A 13 -18.23 30.46 -33.89
CA THR A 13 -17.68 29.37 -33.07
C THR A 13 -16.30 29.72 -32.50
N GLN A 14 -15.41 30.37 -33.27
CA GLN A 14 -14.12 30.85 -32.78
C GLN A 14 -14.30 31.89 -31.65
N LEU A 15 -15.28 32.79 -31.79
CA LEU A 15 -15.59 33.78 -30.76
C LEU A 15 -16.19 33.14 -29.50
N SER A 16 -17.08 32.14 -29.67
CA SER A 16 -17.73 31.45 -28.56
C SER A 16 -16.79 30.51 -27.80
N THR A 17 -15.82 29.89 -28.49
CA THR A 17 -14.88 28.91 -27.90
C THR A 17 -13.54 29.54 -27.53
N GLY A 18 -13.19 30.68 -28.12
CA GLY A 18 -11.84 31.25 -28.07
C GLY A 18 -10.80 30.47 -28.88
N ILE A 19 -11.19 29.40 -29.58
CA ILE A 19 -10.29 28.51 -30.29
C ILE A 19 -10.28 28.87 -31.78
N THR A 20 -9.15 29.38 -32.28
CA THR A 20 -8.98 29.79 -33.67
C THR A 20 -8.82 28.61 -34.64
N LEU A 21 -8.29 27.48 -34.18
CA LEU A 21 -8.06 26.25 -34.95
C LEU A 21 -9.11 25.20 -34.60
N GLN A 22 -10.15 25.07 -35.44
CA GLN A 22 -11.26 24.14 -35.19
C GLN A 22 -11.06 22.77 -35.84
N SER A 23 -10.35 22.70 -36.97
CA SER A 23 -10.17 21.44 -37.70
C SER A 23 -8.84 21.38 -38.46
N ALA A 24 -8.43 20.16 -38.81
CA ALA A 24 -7.25 19.91 -39.65
C ALA A 24 -7.38 20.51 -41.07
N ALA A 25 -8.61 20.79 -41.51
CA ALA A 25 -8.87 21.50 -42.76
C ALA A 25 -8.47 22.99 -42.70
N ASP A 26 -8.38 23.59 -41.50
CA ASP A 26 -8.05 25.01 -41.32
C ASP A 26 -6.54 25.27 -41.34
N ASN A 27 -5.77 24.42 -40.67
CA ASN A 27 -4.31 24.40 -40.76
C ASN A 27 -3.79 23.04 -40.27
N PRO A 28 -3.37 22.14 -41.16
CA PRO A 28 -2.91 20.81 -40.75
C PRO A 28 -1.66 20.87 -39.86
N VAL A 29 -0.72 21.81 -40.12
CA VAL A 29 0.49 21.99 -39.29
C VAL A 29 0.12 22.53 -37.91
N GLY A 30 -0.73 23.55 -37.86
CA GLY A 30 -1.24 24.10 -36.60
C GLY A 30 -1.97 23.05 -35.76
N MET A 31 -2.79 22.20 -36.39
CA MET A 31 -3.49 21.12 -35.71
C MET A 31 -2.56 20.02 -35.20
N THR A 32 -1.45 19.71 -35.90
CA THR A 32 -0.45 18.77 -35.35
C THR A 32 0.18 19.31 -34.06
N GLN A 33 0.50 20.60 -34.00
CA GLN A 33 1.03 21.24 -32.79
C GLN A 33 0.00 21.22 -31.64
N VAL A 34 -1.26 21.53 -31.93
CA VAL A 34 -2.35 21.48 -30.93
C VAL A 34 -2.51 20.05 -30.38
N ASN A 35 -2.47 19.03 -31.23
CA ASN A 35 -2.56 17.63 -30.77
C ASN A 35 -1.38 17.21 -29.90
N GLN A 36 -0.16 17.67 -30.22
CA GLN A 36 1.02 17.44 -29.38
C GLN A 36 0.83 18.10 -28.01
N LEU A 37 0.46 19.38 -27.97
CA LEU A 37 0.20 20.10 -26.71
C LEU A 37 -0.92 19.45 -25.88
N ASN A 38 -1.99 18.98 -26.53
CA ASN A 38 -3.07 18.27 -25.84
C ASN A 38 -2.59 16.94 -25.25
N THR A 39 -1.72 16.22 -25.97
CA THR A 39 -1.11 14.97 -25.48
C THR A 39 -0.22 15.25 -24.27
N GLU A 40 0.63 16.28 -24.34
CA GLU A 40 1.47 16.74 -23.22
C GLU A 40 0.65 17.17 -22.01
N LEU A 41 -0.43 17.93 -22.23
CA LEU A 41 -1.35 18.36 -21.17
C LEU A 41 -2.06 17.17 -20.52
N SER A 42 -2.52 16.20 -21.32
CA SER A 42 -3.16 14.98 -20.81
C SER A 42 -2.18 14.14 -19.98
N ALA A 43 -0.95 13.96 -20.45
CA ALA A 43 0.11 13.29 -19.70
C ALA A 43 0.42 14.01 -18.37
N SER A 44 0.57 15.34 -18.41
CA SER A 44 0.78 16.17 -17.22
C SER A 44 -0.35 16.03 -16.19
N THR A 45 -1.60 16.05 -16.67
CA THR A 45 -2.79 15.83 -15.81
C THR A 45 -2.75 14.45 -15.16
N GLN A 46 -2.38 13.41 -15.91
CA GLN A 46 -2.24 12.06 -15.38
C GLN A 46 -1.11 11.96 -14.35
N TYR A 47 0.01 12.64 -14.56
CA TYR A 47 1.12 12.67 -13.59
C TYR A 47 0.71 13.30 -12.25
N VAL A 48 -0.06 14.39 -12.29
CA VAL A 48 -0.60 15.01 -11.06
C VAL A 48 -1.57 14.05 -10.36
N ALA A 49 -2.45 13.38 -11.11
CA ALA A 49 -3.36 12.38 -10.55
C ALA A 49 -2.60 11.20 -9.90
N ASN A 50 -1.55 10.72 -10.55
CA ASN A 50 -0.68 9.66 -10.05
C ASN A 50 0.05 10.07 -8.77
N GLY A 51 0.58 11.30 -8.72
CA GLY A 51 1.23 11.84 -7.52
C GLY A 51 0.26 11.92 -6.34
N ASN A 52 -0.96 12.39 -6.58
CA ASN A 52 -2.00 12.44 -5.55
C ASN A 52 -2.41 11.04 -5.05
N LEU A 53 -2.49 10.07 -5.97
CA LEU A 53 -2.77 8.67 -5.62
C LEU A 53 -1.65 8.08 -4.75
N ALA A 54 -0.39 8.21 -5.19
CA ALA A 54 0.77 7.72 -4.44
C ALA A 54 0.84 8.37 -3.06
N GLY A 55 0.71 9.69 -2.96
CA GLY A 55 0.74 10.40 -1.68
C GLY A 55 -0.38 9.98 -0.73
N SER A 56 -1.59 9.74 -1.26
CA SER A 56 -2.72 9.28 -0.45
C SER A 56 -2.53 7.85 0.07
N ASN A 57 -2.04 6.94 -0.79
CA ASN A 57 -1.76 5.57 -0.40
C ASN A 57 -0.62 5.49 0.63
N LEU A 58 0.50 6.18 0.40
CA LEU A 58 1.63 6.22 1.33
C LEU A 58 1.24 6.80 2.70
N LYS A 59 0.33 7.79 2.73
CA LYS A 59 -0.21 8.33 3.98
C LYS A 59 -1.04 7.30 4.73
N LEU A 60 -1.93 6.59 4.04
CA LEU A 60 -2.76 5.52 4.63
C LEU A 60 -1.89 4.36 5.11
N GLU A 61 -0.84 4.03 4.36
CA GLU A 61 0.15 3.02 4.73
C GLU A 61 0.90 3.42 6.01
N ALA A 62 1.41 4.65 6.09
CA ALA A 62 2.06 5.15 7.31
C ALA A 62 1.13 5.09 8.54
N GLN A 63 -0.17 5.36 8.36
CA GLN A 63 -1.17 5.21 9.42
C GLN A 63 -1.36 3.75 9.83
N ALA A 64 -1.45 2.83 8.87
CA ALA A 64 -1.56 1.40 9.13
C ALA A 64 -0.31 0.87 9.86
N LEU A 65 0.89 1.28 9.46
CA LEU A 65 2.15 0.90 10.11
C LEU A 65 2.27 1.47 11.53
N THR A 66 1.78 2.69 11.76
CA THR A 66 1.69 3.25 13.11
C THR A 66 0.76 2.43 13.99
N GLY A 67 -0.41 2.04 13.46
CA GLY A 67 -1.34 1.14 14.15
C GLY A 67 -0.72 -0.22 14.47
N ALA A 68 -0.07 -0.84 13.48
CA ALA A 68 0.65 -2.11 13.64
C ALA A 68 1.75 -2.01 14.72
N THR A 69 2.49 -0.92 14.76
CA THR A 69 3.53 -0.68 15.77
C THR A 69 2.94 -0.64 17.18
N ASN A 70 1.83 0.07 17.37
CA ASN A 70 1.15 0.14 18.68
C ASN A 70 0.61 -1.23 19.12
N ILE A 71 0.06 -2.01 18.19
CA ILE A 71 -0.40 -3.39 18.43
C ILE A 71 0.77 -4.27 18.88
N LEU A 72 1.92 -4.17 18.22
CA LEU A 72 3.13 -4.94 18.57
C LEU A 72 3.71 -4.53 19.93
N GLN A 73 3.65 -3.24 20.29
CA GLN A 73 4.06 -2.76 21.61
C GLN A 73 3.15 -3.32 22.72
N SER A 74 1.84 -3.32 22.50
CA SER A 74 0.86 -3.93 23.42
C SER A 74 1.11 -5.43 23.58
N ALA A 75 1.28 -6.15 22.47
CA ALA A 75 1.61 -7.57 22.48
C ALA A 75 2.92 -7.86 23.23
N SER A 76 3.94 -7.02 23.05
CA SER A 76 5.21 -7.14 23.78
C SER A 76 5.01 -6.99 25.30
N GLY A 77 4.18 -6.04 25.75
CA GLY A 77 3.81 -5.89 27.15
C GLY A 77 3.12 -7.13 27.73
N LEU A 78 2.19 -7.72 26.97
CA LEU A 78 1.52 -8.97 27.34
C LEU A 78 2.51 -10.14 27.43
N LEU A 79 3.49 -10.23 26.54
CA LEU A 79 4.54 -11.26 26.58
C LEU A 79 5.46 -11.10 27.80
N VAL A 80 5.83 -9.87 28.15
CA VAL A 80 6.57 -9.59 29.39
C VAL A 80 5.76 -10.01 30.61
N GLN A 81 4.46 -9.70 30.64
CA GLN A 81 3.57 -10.14 31.71
C GLN A 81 3.50 -11.67 31.79
N ALA A 82 3.37 -12.35 30.65
CA ALA A 82 3.34 -13.80 30.57
C ALA A 82 4.62 -14.47 31.09
N ASN A 83 5.76 -13.78 31.09
CA ASN A 83 7.02 -14.30 31.64
C ASN A 83 7.04 -14.33 33.18
N ASN A 84 6.05 -13.75 33.85
CA ASN A 84 5.97 -13.83 35.31
C ASN A 84 5.65 -15.28 35.77
N GLY A 85 6.60 -15.91 36.47
CA GLY A 85 6.48 -17.28 36.98
C GLY A 85 5.36 -17.51 37.99
N ALA A 86 4.87 -16.46 38.65
CA ALA A 86 3.80 -16.54 39.64
C ALA A 86 2.38 -16.63 39.02
N LEU A 87 2.24 -16.49 37.70
CA LEU A 87 0.94 -16.59 37.03
C LEU A 87 0.41 -18.02 37.00
N SER A 88 -0.86 -18.17 37.37
CA SER A 88 -1.62 -19.41 37.22
C SER A 88 -1.87 -19.75 35.75
N ALA A 89 -2.21 -21.01 35.49
CA ALA A 89 -2.55 -21.47 34.14
C ALA A 89 -3.75 -20.71 33.53
N ALA A 90 -4.77 -20.39 34.33
CA ALA A 90 -5.92 -19.61 33.89
C ALA A 90 -5.51 -18.18 33.46
N GLN A 91 -4.67 -17.51 34.26
CA GLN A 91 -4.18 -16.17 33.91
C GLN A 91 -3.32 -16.17 32.64
N ARG A 92 -2.53 -17.23 32.41
CA ARG A 92 -1.78 -17.39 31.15
C ARG A 92 -2.70 -17.58 29.96
N GLN A 93 -3.81 -18.30 30.13
CA GLN A 93 -4.82 -18.49 29.09
C GLN A 93 -5.53 -17.18 28.73
N ASP A 94 -5.79 -16.31 29.71
CA ASP A 94 -6.38 -14.98 29.46
C ASP A 94 -5.42 -14.10 28.65
N ILE A 95 -4.12 -14.13 28.96
CA ILE A 95 -3.10 -13.41 28.19
C ILE A 95 -3.00 -13.96 26.77
N ALA A 96 -3.05 -15.29 26.59
CA ALA A 96 -3.04 -15.91 25.26
C ALA A 96 -4.25 -15.44 24.41
N THR A 97 -5.43 -15.31 25.03
CA THR A 97 -6.63 -14.79 24.36
C THR A 97 -6.44 -13.33 23.92
N GLN A 98 -5.83 -12.50 24.77
CA GLN A 98 -5.52 -11.11 24.41
C GLN A 98 -4.50 -11.03 23.26
N LEU A 99 -3.45 -11.84 23.28
CA LEU A 99 -2.48 -11.92 22.19
C LEU A 99 -3.14 -12.36 20.87
N GLN A 100 -4.10 -13.28 20.93
CA GLN A 100 -4.84 -13.69 19.74
C GLN A 100 -5.73 -12.56 19.17
N GLN A 101 -6.25 -11.68 20.02
CA GLN A 101 -6.94 -10.47 19.58
C GLN A 101 -5.96 -9.45 18.95
N GLN A 102 -4.78 -9.27 19.54
CA GLN A 102 -3.73 -8.42 18.96
C GLN A 102 -3.32 -8.93 17.57
N LEU A 103 -3.19 -10.24 17.38
CA LEU A 103 -2.91 -10.84 16.07
C LEU A 103 -4.00 -10.52 15.04
N GLN A 104 -5.27 -10.64 15.42
CA GLN A 104 -6.40 -10.31 14.52
C GLN A 104 -6.37 -8.83 14.12
N GLN A 105 -6.07 -7.93 15.07
CA GLN A 105 -5.93 -6.50 14.80
C GLN A 105 -4.74 -6.22 13.87
N LEU A 106 -3.62 -6.92 14.06
CA LEU A 106 -2.44 -6.79 13.21
C LEU A 106 -2.74 -7.26 11.77
N VAL A 107 -3.43 -8.39 11.61
CA VAL A 107 -3.85 -8.89 10.29
C VAL A 107 -4.82 -7.92 9.62
N ALA A 108 -5.73 -7.29 10.38
CA ALA A 108 -6.59 -6.25 9.85
C ALA A 108 -5.79 -5.03 9.37
N ALA A 109 -4.81 -4.56 10.15
CA ALA A 109 -3.91 -3.48 9.75
C ALA A 109 -3.09 -3.84 8.50
N ALA A 110 -2.59 -5.07 8.42
CA ALA A 110 -1.84 -5.58 7.27
C ALA A 110 -2.72 -5.79 6.01
N ASN A 111 -4.05 -5.80 6.16
CA ASN A 111 -5.02 -5.81 5.07
C ASN A 111 -5.66 -4.42 4.84
N SER A 112 -5.01 -3.34 5.29
CA SER A 112 -5.50 -1.98 5.05
C SER A 112 -5.63 -1.67 3.56
N GLN A 113 -6.67 -0.91 3.21
CA GLN A 113 -6.98 -0.51 1.85
C GLN A 113 -6.61 0.96 1.59
N GLY A 114 -6.16 1.23 0.37
CA GLY A 114 -5.87 2.55 -0.15
C GLY A 114 -7.10 3.27 -0.71
N SER A 115 -6.87 4.40 -1.35
CA SER A 115 -7.93 5.34 -1.78
C SER A 115 -8.89 4.79 -2.84
N GLN A 116 -8.54 3.69 -3.50
CA GLN A 116 -9.35 3.05 -4.55
C GLN A 116 -9.86 1.66 -4.13
N GLY A 117 -9.84 1.33 -2.84
CA GLY A 117 -10.24 0.01 -2.34
C GLY A 117 -9.21 -1.09 -2.59
N THR A 118 -8.03 -0.74 -3.09
CA THR A 118 -6.89 -1.64 -3.30
C THR A 118 -6.14 -1.89 -2.01
N TYR A 119 -5.67 -3.12 -1.76
CA TYR A 119 -4.86 -3.44 -0.60
C TYR A 119 -3.46 -2.83 -0.69
N LEU A 120 -3.05 -2.12 0.36
CA LEU A 120 -1.78 -1.39 0.41
C LEU A 120 -0.58 -2.33 0.35
N PHE A 121 -0.64 -3.43 1.09
CA PHE A 121 0.47 -4.37 1.27
C PHE A 121 0.44 -5.57 0.31
N ALA A 122 -0.37 -5.51 -0.76
CA ALA A 122 -0.49 -6.60 -1.73
C ALA A 122 0.48 -6.52 -2.93
N GLY A 123 1.32 -5.48 -2.97
CA GLY A 123 2.20 -5.23 -4.10
C GLY A 123 1.40 -4.97 -5.38
N VAL A 124 1.88 -5.47 -6.52
CA VAL A 124 1.14 -5.39 -7.80
C VAL A 124 -0.18 -6.17 -7.81
N ALA A 125 -0.40 -7.10 -6.87
CA ALA A 125 -1.64 -7.87 -6.74
C ALA A 125 -2.72 -7.12 -5.91
N SER A 126 -2.86 -5.82 -6.13
CA SER A 126 -3.57 -4.87 -5.26
C SER A 126 -5.08 -5.13 -5.09
N GLY A 127 -5.69 -5.95 -5.94
CA GLY A 127 -7.11 -6.35 -5.85
C GLY A 127 -7.37 -7.59 -4.99
N THR A 128 -6.33 -8.28 -4.52
CA THR A 128 -6.46 -9.51 -3.72
C THR A 128 -6.05 -9.25 -2.27
N GLN A 129 -6.81 -9.79 -1.32
CA GLN A 129 -6.47 -9.68 0.10
C GLN A 129 -5.11 -10.34 0.37
N PRO A 130 -4.10 -9.60 0.87
CA PRO A 130 -2.75 -10.12 1.01
C PRO A 130 -2.56 -11.06 2.19
N PHE A 131 -3.25 -10.86 3.32
CA PHE A 131 -3.06 -11.69 4.52
C PHE A 131 -4.31 -12.48 4.87
N VAL A 132 -4.15 -13.80 4.95
CA VAL A 132 -5.22 -14.73 5.34
C VAL A 132 -4.79 -15.45 6.62
N GLN A 133 -5.60 -15.32 7.66
CA GLN A 133 -5.39 -15.95 8.95
C GLN A 133 -6.13 -17.29 9.03
N ASN A 134 -5.44 -18.34 9.48
CA ASN A 134 -6.00 -19.64 9.82
C ASN A 134 -5.53 -20.04 11.23
N GLY A 135 -6.41 -19.83 12.22
CA GLY A 135 -6.06 -20.00 13.62
C GLY A 135 -4.96 -19.02 14.06
N ALA A 136 -3.81 -19.54 14.46
CA ALA A 136 -2.63 -18.75 14.83
C ALA A 136 -1.67 -18.51 13.65
N SER A 137 -1.87 -19.19 12.52
CA SER A 137 -1.02 -19.04 11.34
C SER A 137 -1.57 -17.95 10.41
N VAL A 138 -0.68 -17.14 9.86
CA VAL A 138 -1.01 -16.13 8.85
C VAL A 138 -0.20 -16.43 7.60
N SER A 139 -0.86 -16.41 6.45
CA SER A 139 -0.26 -16.63 5.14
C SER A 139 -0.33 -15.35 4.30
N TYR A 140 0.69 -15.15 3.47
CA TYR A 140 0.77 -14.03 2.53
C TYR A 140 0.45 -14.52 1.11
N ALA A 141 -0.50 -13.85 0.46
CA ALA A 141 -0.98 -14.13 -0.90
C ALA A 141 -0.81 -12.92 -1.84
N GLY A 142 -0.10 -11.87 -1.42
CA GLY A 142 0.24 -10.73 -2.26
C GLY A 142 1.46 -10.98 -3.15
N ALA A 143 1.76 -10.00 -4.01
CA ALA A 143 2.94 -10.03 -4.86
C ALA A 143 4.17 -9.44 -4.16
N ASN A 144 5.36 -9.91 -4.55
CA ASN A 144 6.62 -9.40 -4.01
C ASN A 144 7.14 -8.17 -4.76
N GLU A 145 6.55 -7.86 -5.93
CA GLU A 145 6.82 -6.64 -6.66
C GLU A 145 5.99 -5.46 -6.14
N VAL A 146 6.64 -4.31 -6.05
CA VAL A 146 6.02 -3.05 -5.63
C VAL A 146 5.24 -2.43 -6.78
N SER A 147 4.04 -1.90 -6.49
CA SER A 147 3.27 -1.11 -7.45
C SER A 147 3.89 0.27 -7.61
N GLN A 148 4.03 0.74 -8.86
CA GLN A 148 4.62 2.03 -9.20
C GLN A 148 3.71 2.83 -10.13
N VAL A 149 3.75 4.15 -9.98
CA VAL A 149 3.07 5.09 -10.87
C VAL A 149 4.04 6.13 -11.40
N GLN A 150 3.82 6.57 -12.62
CA GLN A 150 4.65 7.58 -13.27
C GLN A 150 4.21 8.99 -12.87
N ILE A 151 5.16 9.85 -12.46
CA ILE A 151 4.90 11.24 -12.03
C ILE A 151 5.61 12.27 -12.90
N SER A 152 6.46 11.83 -13.82
CA SER A 152 7.03 12.64 -14.91
C SER A 152 7.46 11.70 -16.04
N PRO A 153 7.84 12.20 -17.23
CA PRO A 153 8.29 11.35 -18.35
C PRO A 153 9.37 10.34 -17.96
N ASP A 154 10.28 10.71 -17.05
CA ASP A 154 11.45 9.92 -16.70
C ASP A 154 11.45 9.46 -15.23
N GLN A 155 10.33 9.64 -14.50
CA GLN A 155 10.26 9.32 -13.07
C GLN A 155 9.00 8.55 -12.71
N SER A 156 9.20 7.43 -12.00
CA SER A 156 8.16 6.69 -11.30
C SER A 156 8.39 6.73 -9.79
N ILE A 157 7.31 6.54 -9.04
CA ILE A 157 7.33 6.40 -7.59
C ILE A 157 6.55 5.15 -7.18
N SER A 158 7.04 4.46 -6.17
CA SER A 158 6.30 3.38 -5.51
C SER A 158 5.05 3.92 -4.82
N THR A 159 3.93 3.22 -4.97
CA THR A 159 2.66 3.58 -4.33
C THR A 159 2.48 2.96 -2.95
N SER A 160 3.26 1.93 -2.63
CA SER A 160 3.27 1.23 -1.34
C SER A 160 4.47 0.30 -1.16
N ASP A 161 4.62 -0.30 0.03
CA ASP A 161 5.53 -1.42 0.30
C ASP A 161 4.81 -2.78 0.22
N THR A 162 5.57 -3.85 -0.03
CA THR A 162 5.01 -5.21 -0.07
C THR A 162 4.85 -5.80 1.33
N GLY A 163 3.74 -6.48 1.57
CA GLY A 163 3.48 -7.13 2.85
C GLY A 163 4.49 -8.22 3.19
N SER A 164 5.10 -8.86 2.20
CA SER A 164 6.19 -9.80 2.45
C SER A 164 7.42 -9.12 3.04
N ALA A 165 7.81 -7.95 2.53
CA ALA A 165 8.92 -7.16 3.07
C ALA A 165 8.63 -6.61 4.47
N VAL A 166 7.40 -6.17 4.72
CA VAL A 166 7.03 -5.50 5.98
C VAL A 166 6.72 -6.50 7.11
N PHE A 167 5.97 -7.57 6.83
CA PHE A 167 5.38 -8.43 7.87
C PHE A 167 5.90 -9.88 7.88
N MET A 168 6.49 -10.38 6.79
CA MET A 168 6.85 -11.80 6.67
C MET A 168 8.36 -12.06 6.74
N ASN A 169 9.17 -11.23 6.07
CA ASN A 169 10.61 -11.44 5.93
C ASN A 169 11.37 -10.89 7.16
N LEU A 170 11.01 -11.38 8.35
CA LEU A 170 11.59 -10.96 9.62
C LEU A 170 12.60 -12.01 10.12
N PRO A 171 13.83 -11.60 10.48
CA PRO A 171 14.78 -12.49 11.13
C PRO A 171 14.22 -13.02 12.46
N ALA A 172 14.30 -14.32 12.68
CA ALA A 172 13.87 -14.94 13.93
C ALA A 172 14.96 -14.87 15.02
N GLY A 173 14.56 -15.09 16.28
CA GLY A 173 15.48 -15.11 17.42
C GLY A 173 16.08 -13.72 17.68
N ASN A 174 17.41 -13.65 17.76
CA ASN A 174 18.13 -12.38 17.88
C ASN A 174 18.59 -11.80 16.52
N GLY A 175 18.08 -12.37 15.42
CA GLY A 175 18.46 -12.00 14.06
C GLY A 175 19.72 -12.68 13.51
N THR A 176 20.44 -13.47 14.33
CA THR A 176 21.63 -14.22 13.91
C THR A 176 21.50 -15.72 14.16
N PHE A 177 20.86 -16.11 15.27
CA PHE A 177 20.55 -17.49 15.57
C PHE A 177 19.17 -17.62 16.21
N THR A 178 18.58 -18.80 16.05
CA THR A 178 17.33 -19.18 16.71
C THR A 178 17.60 -20.34 17.64
N ALA A 179 17.02 -20.29 18.83
CA ALA A 179 16.96 -21.43 19.74
C ALA A 179 15.49 -21.82 19.85
N SER A 180 15.16 -23.02 19.39
CA SER A 180 13.82 -23.58 19.48
C SER A 180 13.88 -24.94 20.17
N ALA A 181 12.87 -25.24 20.97
CA ALA A 181 12.69 -26.58 21.49
C ALA A 181 12.38 -27.52 20.32
N ALA A 182 13.03 -28.70 20.28
CA ALA A 182 12.68 -29.74 19.33
C ALA A 182 11.21 -30.15 19.51
N SER A 183 10.54 -30.54 18.42
CA SER A 183 9.12 -30.92 18.44
C SER A 183 8.81 -32.10 19.38
N ALA A 184 9.82 -32.90 19.73
CA ALA A 184 9.75 -34.01 20.68
C ALA A 184 10.15 -33.64 22.12
N ASN A 185 10.40 -32.36 22.41
CA ASN A 185 10.81 -31.92 23.73
C ASN A 185 9.62 -32.01 24.71
N THR A 186 9.72 -32.92 25.68
CA THR A 186 8.78 -33.07 26.80
C THR A 186 9.28 -32.40 28.09
N GLY A 187 10.45 -31.75 28.06
CA GLY A 187 11.07 -31.08 29.19
C GLY A 187 10.66 -29.60 29.32
N SER A 188 10.78 -29.04 30.53
CA SER A 188 10.34 -27.68 30.89
C SER A 188 11.45 -26.63 30.97
N ALA A 189 12.56 -26.81 30.26
CA ALA A 189 13.69 -25.89 30.33
C ALA A 189 13.33 -24.50 29.74
N SER A 190 13.61 -23.44 30.49
CA SER A 190 13.50 -22.05 30.02
C SER A 190 14.87 -21.51 29.59
N VAL A 191 14.92 -20.76 28.49
CA VAL A 191 16.12 -20.06 28.03
C VAL A 191 16.16 -18.68 28.69
N GLY A 192 17.11 -18.47 29.59
CA GLY A 192 17.40 -17.16 30.19
C GLY A 192 18.29 -16.31 29.27
N SER A 193 18.17 -14.99 29.35
CA SER A 193 19.01 -14.05 28.58
C SER A 193 20.49 -14.23 28.93
N THR A 194 21.32 -14.47 27.93
CA THR A 194 22.78 -14.36 28.06
C THR A 194 23.15 -12.90 28.20
N ALA A 195 23.60 -12.51 29.39
CA ALA A 195 24.39 -11.28 29.55
C ALA A 195 25.73 -11.48 28.84
N VAL A 196 26.08 -10.54 27.96
CA VAL A 196 27.47 -10.28 27.55
C VAL A 196 27.89 -9.01 28.27
#